data_AF-A0A1V5LGT4-F1
#
_entry.id   AF-A0A1V5LGT4-F1
#
_cell.length_a   1.000
_cell.length_b   1.000
_cell.length_c   1.000
_cell.angle_alpha   90.00
_cell.angle_beta   90.00
_cell.angle_gamma   90.00
#
_symmetry.space_group_name_H-M   'P 1'
#
loop_
_entity.id
_entity.type
_entity.pdbx_description
1 polymer ?
#
loop_
_entity_poly.entity_id
_entity_poly.type
_entity_poly.pdbx_seq_one_letter_code
_entity_poly.pdbx_strand_id
1 'polypeptide(L)'
;MLPSLDALWGLARLSLSAEGLAEIAQLVGEPVAAPGSFITRATLAEAMHKVLVREGVQAVLSRLEVLLRRGFAVAQASGASLNPFVGASLCKPEAPVSDDPNLWQKYAGTVTETLASGVDYLESDLGPQRLMVKARGGVGLEQLAWLVSGRGTVTDECGVTSVVRHGYAEGYTAEELFACVAGARRGLAEVTREWERLGASFRERNVSRSFNVLTRALRAKHPGLVFASAAAAGEVEPLADVESRMLVGLPV
;
A
#
# COMPACT_ATOMS: atom_id res chain seq x y z
N MET A 1 -13.01 6.46 3.60
CA MET A 1 -11.59 6.70 3.93
C MET A 1 -11.28 5.98 5.23
N LEU A 2 -10.06 5.49 5.44
CA LEU A 2 -9.63 4.90 6.71
C LEU A 2 -8.39 5.66 7.21
N PRO A 3 -8.02 5.56 8.50
CA PRO A 3 -6.83 6.22 9.00
C PRO A 3 -5.59 5.84 8.19
N SER A 4 -4.65 6.79 8.07
CA SER A 4 -3.33 6.55 7.48
C SER A 4 -2.56 5.49 8.26
N LEU A 5 -1.46 4.98 7.70
CA LEU A 5 -0.69 3.91 8.33
C LEU A 5 -0.18 4.29 9.72
N ASP A 6 0.31 5.51 9.91
CA ASP A 6 0.87 5.95 11.19
C ASP A 6 -0.21 6.05 12.28
N ALA A 7 -1.38 6.60 11.93
CA ALA A 7 -2.51 6.67 12.84
C ALA A 7 -3.07 5.27 13.15
N LEU A 8 -3.18 4.41 12.13
CA LEU A 8 -3.59 3.02 12.32
C LEU A 8 -2.63 2.27 13.25
N TRP A 9 -1.32 2.46 13.09
CA TRP A 9 -0.31 1.87 13.97
C TRP A 9 -0.49 2.35 15.40
N GLY A 10 -0.70 3.65 15.62
CA GLY A 10 -0.95 4.20 16.95
C GLY A 10 -2.23 3.64 17.59
N LEU A 11 -3.30 3.47 16.82
CA LEU A 11 -4.52 2.84 17.31
C LEU A 11 -4.31 1.35 17.62
N ALA A 12 -3.55 0.63 16.79
CA ALA A 12 -3.18 -0.76 17.05
C ALA A 12 -2.36 -0.86 18.36
N ARG A 13 -1.40 0.05 18.56
CA ARG A 13 -0.58 0.15 19.79
C ARG A 13 -1.43 0.44 21.03
N LEU A 14 -2.38 1.36 20.92
CA LEU A 14 -3.33 1.71 21.99
C LEU A 14 -4.16 0.48 22.38
N SER A 15 -4.66 -0.24 21.37
CA SER A 15 -5.52 -1.41 21.55
C SER A 15 -4.83 -2.64 22.15
N LEU A 16 -3.52 -2.61 22.40
CA LEU A 16 -2.83 -3.68 23.13
C LEU A 16 -3.21 -3.74 24.62
N SER A 17 -3.87 -2.70 25.13
CA SER A 17 -4.41 -2.64 26.49
C SER A 17 -5.94 -2.70 26.47
N ALA A 18 -6.53 -3.23 27.56
CA ALA A 18 -7.98 -3.24 27.73
C ALA A 18 -8.54 -1.80 27.81
N GLU A 19 -7.85 -0.87 28.48
CA GLU A 19 -8.28 0.53 28.52
C GLU A 19 -8.25 1.17 27.13
N GLY A 20 -7.20 0.93 26.35
CA GLY A 20 -7.09 1.47 25.00
C GLY A 20 -8.12 0.90 24.03
N LEU A 21 -8.50 -0.38 24.16
CA LEU A 21 -9.61 -0.95 23.40
C LEU A 21 -10.95 -0.31 23.78
N ALA A 22 -11.19 -0.09 25.08
CA ALA A 22 -12.40 0.59 25.55
C ALA A 22 -12.46 2.03 25.04
N GLU A 23 -11.32 2.74 25.04
CA GLU A 23 -11.21 4.09 24.49
C GLU A 23 -11.58 4.11 22.99
N ILE A 24 -11.01 3.20 22.19
CA ILE A 24 -11.33 3.10 20.76
C ILE A 24 -12.81 2.78 20.55
N ALA A 25 -13.39 1.87 21.34
CA ALA A 25 -14.80 1.54 21.25
C ALA A 25 -15.69 2.76 21.54
N GLN A 26 -15.32 3.59 22.52
CA GLN A 26 -16.01 4.84 22.82
C GLN A 26 -15.92 5.83 21.65
N LEU A 27 -14.75 6.00 21.05
CA LEU A 27 -14.55 6.89 19.89
C LEU A 27 -15.33 6.42 18.66
N VAL A 28 -15.42 5.11 18.47
CA VAL A 28 -16.18 4.48 17.39
C VAL A 28 -17.68 4.45 17.68
N GLY A 29 -18.10 4.54 18.96
CA GLY A 29 -19.49 4.42 19.40
C GLY A 29 -19.99 2.97 19.49
N GLU A 30 -19.14 1.98 19.32
CA GLU A 30 -19.43 0.55 19.45
C GLU A 30 -18.13 -0.26 19.62
N PRO A 31 -18.20 -1.50 20.14
CA PRO A 31 -17.04 -2.38 20.22
C PRO A 31 -16.41 -2.68 18.86
N VAL A 32 -15.09 -2.57 18.76
CA VAL A 32 -14.31 -2.94 17.58
C VAL A 32 -13.69 -4.31 17.80
N ALA A 33 -13.81 -5.22 16.83
CA ALA A 33 -13.19 -6.53 16.91
C ALA A 33 -11.65 -6.43 16.94
N ALA A 34 -11.03 -7.21 17.84
CA ALA A 34 -9.59 -7.27 18.03
C ALA A 34 -9.13 -8.73 18.22
N PRO A 35 -9.24 -9.59 17.18
CA PRO A 35 -8.98 -11.03 17.30
C PRO A 35 -7.54 -11.38 17.70
N GLY A 36 -6.58 -10.49 17.44
CA GLY A 36 -5.19 -10.62 17.87
C GLY A 36 -4.82 -9.80 19.10
N SER A 37 -5.81 -9.35 19.89
CA SER A 37 -5.63 -8.39 20.98
C SER A 37 -5.20 -6.98 20.54
N PHE A 38 -5.40 -6.65 19.27
CA PHE A 38 -5.28 -5.29 18.73
C PHE A 38 -6.24 -5.12 17.55
N ILE A 39 -6.57 -3.87 17.23
CA ILE A 39 -7.36 -3.53 16.06
C ILE A 39 -6.52 -3.61 14.78
N THR A 40 -7.15 -3.97 13.68
CA THR A 40 -6.53 -4.00 12.35
C THR A 40 -7.25 -3.04 11.42
N ARG A 41 -6.66 -2.77 10.25
CA ARG A 41 -7.31 -2.02 9.18
C ARG A 41 -8.66 -2.65 8.81
N ALA A 42 -8.74 -3.98 8.76
CA ALA A 42 -9.94 -4.70 8.38
C ALA A 42 -11.04 -4.57 9.45
N THR A 43 -10.71 -4.78 10.73
CA THR A 43 -11.70 -4.68 11.80
C THR A 43 -12.18 -3.24 12.01
N LEU A 44 -11.31 -2.26 11.82
CA LEU A 44 -11.71 -0.86 11.83
C LEU A 44 -12.60 -0.49 10.62
N ALA A 45 -12.29 -1.04 9.43
CA ALA A 45 -13.13 -0.83 8.25
C ALA A 45 -14.54 -1.38 8.44
N GLU A 46 -14.65 -2.58 9.02
CA GLU A 46 -15.92 -3.20 9.33
C GLU A 46 -16.73 -2.36 10.33
N ALA A 47 -16.07 -1.88 11.40
CA ALA A 47 -16.72 -0.99 12.36
C ALA A 47 -17.21 0.32 11.72
N MET A 48 -16.40 0.96 10.88
CA MET A 48 -16.81 2.17 10.16
C MET A 48 -17.92 1.91 9.14
N HIS A 49 -17.99 0.71 8.57
CA HIS A 49 -19.11 0.32 7.73
C HIS A 49 -20.42 0.22 8.53
N LYS A 50 -20.38 -0.35 9.75
CA LYS A 50 -21.55 -0.39 10.65
C LYS A 50 -22.03 1.02 11.02
N VAL A 51 -21.10 1.93 11.33
CA VAL A 51 -21.41 3.35 11.55
C VAL A 51 -22.05 3.97 10.31
N LEU A 52 -21.49 3.72 9.11
CA LEU A 52 -22.02 4.26 7.86
C LEU A 52 -23.47 3.86 7.64
N VAL A 53 -23.80 2.59 7.86
CA VAL A 53 -25.15 2.05 7.68
C VAL A 53 -26.13 2.62 8.71
N ARG A 54 -25.70 2.79 9.96
CA ARG A 54 -26.56 3.25 11.07
C ARG A 54 -26.75 4.76 11.09
N GLU A 55 -25.70 5.54 10.82
CA GLU A 55 -25.64 6.97 11.13
C GLU A 55 -25.21 7.84 9.94
N GLY A 56 -24.83 7.22 8.82
CA GLY A 56 -24.50 7.92 7.59
C GLY A 56 -23.07 8.48 7.55
N VAL A 57 -22.79 9.18 6.45
CA VAL A 57 -21.42 9.59 6.08
C VAL A 57 -20.81 10.58 7.07
N GLN A 58 -21.58 11.54 7.58
CA GLN A 58 -21.06 12.58 8.48
C GLN A 58 -20.57 12.01 9.80
N ALA A 59 -21.26 11.01 10.36
CA ALA A 59 -20.84 10.32 11.57
C ALA A 59 -19.51 9.57 11.34
N VAL A 60 -19.38 8.87 10.21
CA VAL A 60 -18.14 8.18 9.83
C VAL A 60 -16.97 9.15 9.72
N LEU A 61 -17.13 10.27 9.01
CA LEU A 61 -16.07 11.26 8.84
C LEU A 61 -15.62 11.85 10.19
N SER A 62 -16.58 12.22 11.04
CA SER A 62 -16.30 12.78 12.36
C SER A 62 -15.54 11.78 13.25
N ARG A 63 -15.95 10.51 13.26
CA ARG A 63 -15.28 9.46 14.05
C ARG A 63 -13.88 9.15 13.52
N LEU A 64 -13.74 9.05 12.20
CA LEU A 64 -12.44 8.86 11.56
C LEU A 64 -11.46 9.99 11.87
N GLU A 65 -11.92 11.24 11.92
CA GLU A 65 -11.08 12.38 12.27
C GLU A 65 -10.56 12.28 13.71
N VAL A 66 -11.43 11.94 14.67
CA VAL A 66 -11.02 11.78 16.06
C VAL A 66 -10.06 10.59 16.23
N LEU A 67 -10.35 9.47 15.56
CA LEU A 67 -9.47 8.29 15.54
C LEU A 67 -8.12 8.59 14.91
N LEU A 68 -8.08 9.36 13.83
CA LEU A 68 -6.84 9.83 13.20
C LEU A 68 -5.98 10.62 14.19
N ARG A 69 -6.56 11.66 14.80
CA ARG A 69 -5.87 12.49 15.79
C ARG A 69 -5.35 11.67 16.96
N ARG A 70 -6.18 10.76 17.48
CA ARG A 70 -5.80 9.91 18.61
C ARG A 70 -4.70 8.93 18.23
N GLY A 71 -4.81 8.29 17.07
CA GLY A 71 -3.78 7.41 16.53
C GLY A 71 -2.43 8.11 16.41
N PHE A 72 -2.40 9.33 15.84
CA PHE A 72 -1.17 10.11 15.75
C PHE A 72 -0.59 10.44 17.13
N ALA A 73 -1.41 10.86 18.09
CA ALA A 73 -0.94 11.19 19.43
C ALA A 73 -0.29 9.98 20.13
N VAL A 74 -0.88 8.79 19.98
CA VAL A 74 -0.30 7.55 20.53
C VAL A 74 0.97 7.16 19.78
N ALA A 75 0.98 7.25 18.44
CA ALA A 75 2.15 6.97 17.64
C ALA A 75 3.34 7.85 18.06
N GLN A 76 3.12 9.15 18.20
CA GLN A 76 4.12 10.12 18.64
C GLN A 76 4.63 9.82 20.06
N ALA A 77 3.73 9.57 21.01
CA ALA A 77 4.08 9.31 22.41
C ALA A 77 4.81 7.97 22.61
N SER A 78 4.63 7.02 21.70
CA SER A 78 5.22 5.68 21.82
C SER A 78 6.75 5.65 21.69
N GLY A 79 7.35 6.68 21.05
CA GLY A 79 8.78 6.67 20.71
C GLY A 79 9.18 5.55 19.74
N ALA A 80 8.21 4.89 19.08
CA ALA A 80 8.50 3.82 18.14
C ALA A 80 9.40 4.31 17.01
N SER A 81 10.46 3.54 16.76
CA SER A 81 11.50 3.86 15.80
C SER A 81 12.02 2.58 15.14
N LEU A 82 12.87 2.75 14.13
CA LEU A 82 13.63 1.67 13.50
C LEU A 82 14.98 1.54 14.18
N ASN A 83 15.25 0.39 14.79
CA ASN A 83 16.56 0.09 15.35
C ASN A 83 17.57 -0.16 14.21
N PRO A 84 18.75 0.49 14.19
CA PRO A 84 19.77 0.20 13.18
C PRO A 84 20.35 -1.22 13.27
N PHE A 85 20.25 -1.88 14.43
CA PHE A 85 20.69 -3.26 14.68
C PHE A 85 19.50 -4.24 14.64
N VAL A 86 18.59 -4.03 13.70
CA VAL A 86 17.33 -4.75 13.62
C VAL A 86 17.52 -6.27 13.44
N GLY A 87 16.74 -7.05 14.18
CA GLY A 87 16.71 -8.51 14.09
C GLY A 87 17.77 -9.22 14.93
N ALA A 88 18.37 -8.54 15.90
CA ALA A 88 19.27 -9.13 16.89
C ALA A 88 18.53 -9.98 17.94
N SER A 89 17.29 -9.64 18.29
CA SER A 89 16.43 -10.44 19.18
C SER A 89 15.80 -11.64 18.47
N LEU A 90 15.86 -11.67 17.13
CA LEU A 90 15.29 -12.73 16.32
C LEU A 90 16.17 -13.98 16.39
N CYS A 91 15.63 -15.07 16.94
CA CYS A 91 16.25 -16.38 16.87
C CYS A 91 16.14 -16.92 15.43
N LYS A 92 17.11 -16.58 14.58
CA LYS A 92 17.15 -17.02 13.18
C LYS A 92 17.59 -18.50 13.12
N PRO A 93 17.02 -19.32 12.22
CA PRO A 93 17.59 -20.63 11.90
C PRO A 93 18.98 -20.44 11.28
N GLU A 94 19.79 -21.51 11.28
CA GLU A 94 21.07 -21.48 10.58
C GLU A 94 20.86 -21.28 9.07
N ALA A 95 21.63 -20.38 8.48
CA ALA A 95 21.58 -20.13 7.05
C ALA A 95 22.12 -21.33 6.26
N PRO A 96 21.55 -21.67 5.09
CA PRO A 96 22.09 -22.71 4.22
C PRO A 96 23.52 -22.36 3.76
N VAL A 97 24.40 -23.37 3.73
CA VAL A 97 25.80 -23.22 3.27
C VAL A 97 25.91 -23.28 1.74
N SER A 98 24.99 -24.00 1.09
CA SER A 98 24.99 -24.16 -0.37
C SER A 98 24.03 -23.19 -1.05
N ASP A 99 24.16 -23.06 -2.37
CA ASP A 99 23.30 -22.24 -3.22
C ASP A 99 22.07 -23.00 -3.74
N ASP A 100 21.66 -24.05 -3.05
CA ASP A 100 20.45 -24.80 -3.42
C ASP A 100 19.21 -23.91 -3.25
N PRO A 101 18.49 -23.60 -4.34
CA PRO A 101 17.30 -22.76 -4.30
C PRO A 101 16.25 -23.25 -3.30
N ASN A 102 16.08 -24.56 -3.16
CA ASN A 102 15.06 -25.15 -2.28
C ASN A 102 15.40 -24.94 -0.79
N LEU A 103 16.69 -25.02 -0.43
CA LEU A 103 17.13 -24.78 0.94
C LEU A 103 16.93 -23.31 1.31
N TRP A 104 17.23 -22.39 0.40
CA TRP A 104 17.01 -20.96 0.59
C TRP A 104 15.52 -20.59 0.67
N GLN A 105 14.67 -21.22 -0.12
CA GLN A 105 13.23 -21.04 -0.02
C GLN A 105 12.69 -21.52 1.34
N LYS A 106 13.15 -22.68 1.82
CA LYS A 106 12.78 -23.21 3.14
C LYS A 106 13.26 -22.31 4.29
N TYR A 107 14.50 -21.83 4.19
CA TYR A 107 15.07 -20.87 5.15
C TYR A 107 14.23 -19.59 5.22
N ALA A 108 13.95 -18.95 4.08
CA ALA A 108 13.14 -17.73 4.01
C ALA A 108 11.73 -17.94 4.57
N GLY A 109 11.10 -19.08 4.26
CA GLY A 109 9.80 -19.46 4.83
C GLY A 109 9.83 -19.60 6.36
N THR A 110 10.89 -20.20 6.90
CA THR A 110 11.07 -20.37 8.36
C THR A 110 11.25 -19.03 9.06
N VAL A 111 12.06 -18.12 8.50
CA VAL A 111 12.21 -16.77 9.04
C VAL A 111 10.89 -15.99 8.98
N THR A 112 10.19 -16.08 7.86
CA THR A 112 8.88 -15.43 7.67
C THR A 112 7.86 -15.90 8.70
N GLU A 113 7.78 -17.21 8.96
CA GLU A 113 6.89 -17.77 9.98
C GLU A 113 7.30 -17.34 11.41
N THR A 114 8.60 -17.28 11.69
CA THR A 114 9.10 -16.77 12.98
C THR A 114 8.71 -15.32 13.21
N LEU A 115 8.73 -14.49 12.15
CA LEU A 115 8.25 -13.11 12.22
C LEU A 115 6.73 -13.02 12.36
N ALA A 116 5.98 -13.89 11.67
CA ALA A 116 4.52 -13.93 11.70
C ALA A 116 3.97 -14.36 13.08
N SER A 117 4.61 -15.36 13.68
CA SER A 117 4.20 -15.94 14.97
C SER A 117 4.56 -15.06 16.18
N GLY A 118 5.51 -14.12 16.03
CA GLY A 118 5.90 -13.20 17.11
C GLY A 118 4.74 -12.34 17.62
N VAL A 119 4.51 -12.35 18.94
CA VAL A 119 3.40 -11.62 19.60
C VAL A 119 3.87 -10.51 20.54
N ASP A 120 5.18 -10.39 20.79
CA ASP A 120 5.72 -9.27 21.54
C ASP A 120 5.85 -8.05 20.63
N TYR A 121 4.90 -7.13 20.75
CA TYR A 121 4.85 -5.89 19.99
C TYR A 121 5.54 -4.73 20.71
N LEU A 122 6.00 -4.94 21.95
CA LEU A 122 6.57 -3.91 22.81
C LEU A 122 8.10 -4.02 22.88
N GLU A 123 8.67 -5.13 22.42
CA GLU A 123 10.11 -5.26 22.26
C GLU A 123 10.68 -4.13 21.39
N SER A 124 11.87 -3.65 21.75
CA SER A 124 12.52 -2.52 21.09
C SER A 124 13.15 -2.85 19.73
N ASP A 125 13.28 -4.14 19.39
CA ASP A 125 13.93 -4.57 18.15
C ASP A 125 12.94 -4.59 16.98
N LEU A 126 12.03 -5.58 16.97
CA LEU A 126 11.08 -5.82 15.87
C LEU A 126 9.61 -5.54 16.23
N GLY A 127 9.32 -5.21 17.49
CA GLY A 127 7.96 -5.04 18.00
C GLY A 127 7.13 -4.03 17.20
N PRO A 128 7.62 -2.80 16.98
CA PRO A 128 6.91 -1.79 16.18
C PRO A 128 6.63 -2.25 14.74
N GLN A 129 7.58 -2.92 14.09
CA GLN A 129 7.48 -3.35 12.70
C GLN A 129 6.53 -4.56 12.58
N ARG A 130 6.59 -5.50 13.54
CA ARG A 130 5.63 -6.60 13.66
C ARG A 130 4.21 -6.09 13.84
N LEU A 131 4.02 -5.13 14.74
CA LEU A 131 2.71 -4.50 14.95
C LEU A 131 2.20 -3.83 13.68
N MET A 132 3.07 -3.12 12.95
CA MET A 132 2.72 -2.48 11.67
C MET A 132 2.24 -3.51 10.64
N VAL A 133 2.99 -4.59 10.44
CA VAL A 133 2.64 -5.66 9.49
C VAL A 133 1.31 -6.29 9.87
N LYS A 134 1.11 -6.64 11.15
CA LYS A 134 -0.12 -7.29 11.61
C LYS A 134 -1.34 -6.38 11.60
N ALA A 135 -1.19 -5.10 11.98
CA ALA A 135 -2.27 -4.12 11.89
C ALA A 135 -2.78 -3.93 10.44
N ARG A 136 -1.91 -4.18 9.45
CA ARG A 136 -2.24 -4.15 8.02
C ARG A 136 -2.77 -5.48 7.47
N GLY A 137 -2.94 -6.51 8.29
CA GLY A 137 -3.37 -7.84 7.86
C GLY A 137 -2.27 -8.66 7.19
N GLY A 138 -1.02 -8.49 7.61
CA GLY A 138 0.14 -9.26 7.11
C GLY A 138 0.83 -8.64 5.89
N VAL A 139 0.28 -7.57 5.32
CA VAL A 139 0.91 -6.86 4.21
C VAL A 139 2.22 -6.21 4.69
N GLY A 140 3.34 -6.61 4.08
CA GLY A 140 4.67 -6.14 4.47
C GLY A 140 5.55 -7.20 5.13
N LEU A 141 5.02 -8.40 5.40
CA LEU A 141 5.75 -9.44 6.12
C LEU A 141 7.00 -9.92 5.36
N GLU A 142 6.91 -10.11 4.04
CA GLU A 142 8.07 -10.47 3.21
C GLU A 142 9.13 -9.37 3.23
N GLN A 143 8.73 -8.10 3.16
CA GLN A 143 9.66 -6.97 3.23
C GLN A 143 10.33 -6.88 4.60
N LEU A 144 9.60 -7.20 5.67
CA LEU A 144 10.17 -7.32 7.01
C LEU A 144 11.16 -8.49 7.09
N ALA A 145 10.88 -9.62 6.45
CA ALA A 145 11.82 -10.74 6.36
C ALA A 145 13.08 -10.34 5.59
N TRP A 146 12.97 -9.64 4.46
CA TRP A 146 14.12 -9.14 3.70
C TRP A 146 14.98 -8.13 4.46
N LEU A 147 14.42 -7.45 5.45
CA LEU A 147 15.19 -6.55 6.32
C LEU A 147 16.19 -7.33 7.18
N VAL A 148 15.76 -8.46 7.75
CA VAL A 148 16.51 -9.21 8.77
C VAL A 148 17.10 -10.53 8.28
N SER A 149 16.80 -10.94 7.05
CA SER A 149 17.31 -12.16 6.44
C SER A 149 17.50 -12.01 4.94
N GLY A 150 18.30 -12.90 4.36
CA GLY A 150 18.42 -13.08 2.92
C GLY A 150 17.08 -13.10 2.20
N ARG A 151 17.03 -12.40 1.06
CA ARG A 151 15.85 -12.38 0.19
C ARG A 151 15.52 -13.76 -0.39
N GLY A 152 16.49 -14.68 -0.40
CA GLY A 152 16.34 -16.01 -0.97
C GLY A 152 16.63 -15.99 -2.46
N THR A 153 15.83 -16.70 -3.24
CA THR A 153 16.09 -16.85 -4.68
C THR A 153 15.51 -15.68 -5.47
N VAL A 154 16.29 -15.16 -6.41
CA VAL A 154 15.86 -14.15 -7.37
C VAL A 154 16.16 -14.63 -8.78
N THR A 155 15.24 -14.39 -9.70
CA THR A 155 15.41 -14.70 -11.12
C THR A 155 15.68 -13.41 -11.88
N ASP A 156 16.77 -13.38 -12.63
CA ASP A 156 17.16 -12.23 -13.41
C ASP A 156 16.37 -12.11 -14.74
N GLU A 157 16.83 -11.20 -15.60
CA GLU A 157 16.18 -10.97 -16.90
C GLU A 157 16.40 -12.11 -17.91
N CYS A 158 17.48 -12.88 -17.75
CA CYS A 158 17.85 -14.02 -18.57
C CYS A 158 17.23 -15.34 -18.09
N GLY A 159 16.51 -15.33 -16.97
CA GLY A 159 15.93 -16.54 -16.37
C GLY A 159 16.91 -17.30 -15.46
N VAL A 160 18.08 -16.72 -15.18
CA VAL A 160 19.06 -17.29 -14.27
C VAL A 160 18.62 -17.04 -12.84
N THR A 161 18.62 -18.10 -12.04
CA THR A 161 18.29 -18.01 -10.62
C THR A 161 19.57 -17.82 -9.82
N SER A 162 19.60 -16.75 -9.02
CA SER A 162 20.68 -16.43 -8.09
C SER A 162 20.14 -16.40 -6.67
N VAL A 163 20.99 -16.72 -5.70
CA VAL A 163 20.64 -16.65 -4.27
C VAL A 163 21.14 -15.33 -3.70
N VAL A 164 20.25 -14.60 -3.04
CA VAL A 164 20.53 -13.39 -2.26
C VAL A 164 20.52 -13.78 -0.79
N ARG A 165 21.72 -13.85 -0.21
CA ARG A 165 21.99 -14.39 1.12
C ARG A 165 21.81 -13.36 2.21
N HIS A 166 22.15 -12.11 1.92
CA HIS A 166 22.09 -11.02 2.89
C HIS A 166 20.74 -10.32 2.88
N GLY A 167 20.33 -9.83 4.06
CA GLY A 167 19.18 -8.92 4.20
C GLY A 167 19.60 -7.44 4.10
N TYR A 168 18.63 -6.53 4.13
CA TYR A 168 18.92 -5.08 4.08
C TYR A 168 19.74 -4.58 5.28
N ALA A 169 19.57 -5.17 6.46
CA ALA A 169 20.34 -4.81 7.65
C ALA A 169 21.82 -5.23 7.55
N GLU A 170 22.10 -6.32 6.84
CA GLU A 170 23.46 -6.84 6.62
C GLU A 170 24.14 -6.14 5.43
N GLY A 171 23.33 -5.70 4.45
CA GLY A 171 23.79 -5.08 3.22
C GLY A 171 24.07 -6.14 2.14
N TYR A 172 23.72 -5.81 0.89
CA TYR A 172 23.95 -6.70 -0.24
C TYR A 172 25.37 -6.59 -0.76
N THR A 173 25.89 -7.70 -1.28
CA THR A 173 27.06 -7.65 -2.16
C THR A 173 26.69 -6.99 -3.50
N ALA A 174 27.71 -6.60 -4.27
CA ALA A 174 27.49 -6.05 -5.61
C ALA A 174 26.72 -7.05 -6.51
N GLU A 175 27.09 -8.33 -6.46
CA GLU A 175 26.47 -9.40 -7.25
C GLU A 175 25.00 -9.60 -6.89
N GLU A 176 24.68 -9.64 -5.59
CA GLU A 176 23.30 -9.76 -5.10
C GLU A 176 22.44 -8.56 -5.48
N LEU A 177 23.01 -7.36 -5.40
CA LEU A 177 22.33 -6.14 -5.83
C LEU A 177 22.01 -6.19 -7.33
N PHE A 178 22.98 -6.56 -8.18
CA PHE A 178 22.75 -6.69 -9.61
C PHE A 178 21.68 -7.74 -9.94
N ALA A 179 21.70 -8.88 -9.25
CA ALA A 179 20.69 -9.93 -9.40
C ALA A 179 19.27 -9.43 -9.06
N CYS A 180 19.13 -8.54 -8.07
CA CYS A 180 17.85 -7.95 -7.69
C CYS A 180 17.33 -6.89 -8.69
N VAL A 181 18.23 -6.14 -9.34
CA VAL A 181 17.85 -4.98 -10.18
C VAL A 181 17.05 -5.39 -11.42
N ALA A 182 17.39 -6.52 -12.04
CA ALA A 182 16.70 -6.99 -13.25
C ALA A 182 15.20 -7.20 -13.00
N GLY A 183 14.86 -7.93 -11.93
CA GLY A 183 13.47 -8.15 -11.51
C GLY A 183 12.75 -6.85 -11.14
N ALA A 184 13.43 -5.94 -10.43
CA ALA A 184 12.85 -4.65 -10.05
C ALA A 184 12.50 -3.79 -11.29
N ARG A 185 13.38 -3.72 -12.28
CA ARG A 185 13.14 -2.98 -13.54
C ARG A 185 12.01 -3.58 -14.34
N ARG A 186 11.94 -4.92 -14.43
CA ARG A 186 10.84 -5.63 -15.09
C ARG A 186 9.49 -5.29 -14.43
N GLY A 187 9.41 -5.38 -13.10
CA GLY A 187 8.19 -5.05 -12.37
C GLY A 187 7.74 -3.59 -12.57
N LEU A 188 8.68 -2.64 -12.58
CA LEU A 188 8.37 -1.23 -12.90
C LEU A 188 7.86 -1.05 -14.33
N ALA A 189 8.45 -1.73 -15.30
CA ALA A 189 8.00 -1.69 -16.69
C ALA A 189 6.59 -2.29 -16.84
N GLU A 190 6.29 -3.38 -16.14
CA GLU A 190 4.96 -4.02 -16.12
C GLU A 190 3.90 -3.10 -15.52
N VAL A 191 4.19 -2.47 -14.37
CA VAL A 191 3.31 -1.47 -13.75
C VAL A 191 3.04 -0.33 -14.73
N THR A 192 4.08 0.20 -15.38
CA THR A 192 3.94 1.29 -16.36
C THR A 192 3.02 0.89 -17.53
N ARG A 193 3.21 -0.30 -18.09
CA ARG A 193 2.34 -0.83 -19.16
C ARG A 193 0.90 -0.99 -18.70
N GLU A 194 0.68 -1.44 -17.46
CA GLU A 194 -0.66 -1.57 -16.91
C GLU A 194 -1.35 -0.23 -16.73
N TRP A 195 -0.62 0.79 -16.26
CA TRP A 195 -1.12 2.17 -16.19
C TRP A 195 -1.52 2.72 -17.56
N GLU A 196 -0.70 2.49 -18.59
CA GLU A 196 -1.02 2.87 -19.97
C GLU A 196 -2.28 2.18 -20.49
N ARG A 197 -2.42 0.87 -20.20
CA ARG A 197 -3.60 0.07 -20.58
C ARG A 197 -4.87 0.57 -19.90
N LEU A 198 -4.82 0.84 -18.60
CA LEU A 198 -5.93 1.42 -17.85
C LEU A 198 -6.31 2.80 -18.42
N GLY A 199 -5.32 3.67 -18.66
CA GLY A 199 -5.55 4.98 -19.27
C GLY A 199 -6.16 4.90 -20.68
N ALA A 200 -5.73 3.95 -21.51
CA ALA A 200 -6.33 3.70 -22.81
C ALA A 200 -7.79 3.23 -22.69
N SER A 201 -8.08 2.30 -21.78
CA SER A 201 -9.44 1.81 -21.58
C SER A 201 -10.39 2.87 -21.03
N PHE A 202 -9.91 3.78 -20.17
CA PHE A 202 -10.67 4.94 -19.70
C PHE A 202 -10.94 5.91 -20.84
N ARG A 203 -9.95 6.18 -21.70
CA ARG A 203 -10.14 6.99 -22.91
C ARG A 203 -11.17 6.36 -23.84
N GLU A 204 -11.15 5.05 -24.06
CA GLU A 204 -12.09 4.35 -24.96
C GLU A 204 -13.54 4.34 -24.43
N ARG A 205 -13.74 4.22 -23.11
CA ARG A 205 -15.08 4.20 -22.50
C ARG A 205 -15.69 5.58 -22.33
N ASN A 206 -14.85 6.60 -22.11
CA ASN A 206 -15.25 8.00 -21.96
C ASN A 206 -14.95 8.79 -23.24
N VAL A 207 -15.25 8.21 -24.40
CA VAL A 207 -15.44 9.03 -25.60
C VAL A 207 -16.94 9.17 -25.79
N SER A 208 -17.47 10.37 -25.55
CA SER A 208 -18.77 10.75 -26.12
C SER A 208 -18.74 10.47 -27.64
N ARG A 209 -19.77 9.78 -28.15
CA ARG A 209 -19.87 9.47 -29.59
C ARG A 209 -20.17 10.70 -30.47
N SER A 210 -20.14 11.90 -29.89
CA SER A 210 -20.41 13.13 -30.60
C SER A 210 -19.26 13.48 -31.54
N PHE A 211 -19.54 14.28 -32.57
CA PHE A 211 -18.55 14.76 -33.54
C PHE A 211 -18.26 16.26 -33.36
N ASN A 212 -18.54 16.78 -32.17
CA ASN A 212 -18.27 18.17 -31.81
C ASN A 212 -16.76 18.44 -31.76
N VAL A 213 -16.36 19.70 -31.91
CA VAL A 213 -14.97 20.14 -32.11
C VAL A 213 -14.06 19.64 -30.98
N LEU A 214 -14.46 19.81 -29.72
CA LEU A 214 -13.69 19.37 -28.56
C LEU A 214 -13.58 17.85 -28.47
N THR A 215 -14.67 17.13 -28.71
CA THR A 215 -14.67 15.66 -28.71
C THR A 215 -13.82 15.07 -29.84
N ARG A 216 -13.76 15.74 -31.00
CA ARG A 216 -12.83 15.37 -32.09
C ARG A 216 -11.38 15.69 -31.72
N ALA A 217 -11.13 16.85 -31.11
CA ALA A 217 -9.80 17.26 -30.66
C ALA A 217 -9.23 16.30 -29.60
N LEU A 218 -10.06 15.84 -28.66
CA LEU A 218 -9.70 14.88 -27.61
C LEU A 218 -9.27 13.50 -28.17
N ARG A 219 -9.81 13.09 -29.32
CA ARG A 219 -9.46 11.83 -29.99
C ARG A 219 -8.30 11.95 -30.97
N ALA A 220 -8.00 13.16 -31.45
CA ALA A 220 -7.01 13.35 -32.48
C ALA A 220 -5.59 13.27 -31.90
N LYS A 221 -4.69 12.57 -32.61
CA LYS A 221 -3.25 12.56 -32.30
C LYS A 221 -2.64 13.97 -32.32
N HIS A 222 -3.24 14.89 -33.09
CA HIS A 222 -2.83 16.28 -33.22
C HIS A 222 -4.04 17.23 -33.06
N PRO A 223 -4.43 17.56 -31.81
CA PRO A 223 -5.62 18.36 -31.53
C PRO A 223 -5.62 19.74 -32.23
N GLY A 224 -4.44 20.35 -32.39
CA GLY A 224 -4.28 21.64 -33.08
C GLY A 224 -4.80 21.65 -34.53
N LEU A 225 -4.73 20.52 -35.24
CA LEU A 225 -5.28 20.42 -36.60
C LEU A 225 -6.82 20.44 -36.60
N VAL A 226 -7.44 19.84 -35.58
CA VAL A 226 -8.90 19.86 -35.43
C VAL A 226 -9.37 21.29 -35.17
N PHE A 227 -8.70 22.02 -34.28
CA PHE A 227 -9.03 23.43 -34.01
C PHE A 227 -8.82 24.32 -35.23
N ALA A 228 -7.70 24.16 -35.94
CA ALA A 228 -7.43 24.93 -37.16
C ALA A 228 -8.49 24.68 -38.25
N SER A 229 -8.88 23.41 -38.45
CA SER A 229 -9.92 23.04 -39.41
C SER A 229 -11.30 23.54 -39.00
N ALA A 230 -11.66 23.43 -37.72
CA ALA A 230 -12.94 23.90 -37.19
C ALA A 230 -13.06 25.42 -37.32
N ALA A 231 -11.98 26.16 -37.00
CA ALA A 231 -11.93 27.61 -37.15
C ALA A 231 -12.07 28.05 -38.62
N ALA A 232 -11.39 27.36 -39.55
CA ALA A 232 -11.49 27.64 -40.98
C ALA A 232 -12.90 27.35 -41.55
N ALA A 233 -13.59 26.35 -41.00
CA ALA A 233 -14.95 25.99 -41.41
C ALA A 233 -16.05 26.78 -40.67
N GLY A 234 -15.70 27.63 -39.70
CA GLY A 234 -16.67 28.35 -38.87
C GLY A 234 -17.49 27.44 -37.95
N GLU A 235 -16.98 26.24 -37.64
CA GLU A 235 -17.65 25.33 -36.71
C GLU A 235 -17.62 25.88 -35.28
N VAL A 236 -18.76 25.79 -34.58
CA VAL A 236 -18.90 26.22 -33.19
C VAL A 236 -19.10 24.99 -32.31
N GLU A 237 -18.37 24.93 -31.20
CA GLU A 237 -18.55 23.90 -30.19
C GLU A 237 -19.81 24.21 -29.35
N PRO A 238 -20.87 23.37 -29.42
CA PRO A 238 -22.11 23.64 -28.69
C PRO A 238 -22.02 23.37 -27.19
N LEU A 239 -20.96 22.68 -26.71
CA LEU A 239 -20.80 22.28 -25.31
C LEU A 239 -22.02 21.48 -24.80
N ALA A 240 -22.64 20.71 -25.70
CA ALA A 240 -23.78 19.86 -25.38
C ALA A 240 -23.35 18.58 -24.64
N ASP A 241 -22.13 18.11 -24.89
CA ASP A 241 -21.59 16.92 -24.25
C ASP A 241 -21.01 17.22 -22.87
N VAL A 242 -21.28 16.32 -21.92
CA VAL A 242 -20.78 16.34 -20.54
C VAL A 242 -19.24 16.49 -20.50
N GLU A 243 -18.53 15.77 -21.38
CA GLU A 243 -17.06 15.83 -21.49
C GLU A 243 -16.55 17.18 -21.99
N SER A 244 -17.17 17.74 -23.03
CA SER A 244 -16.84 19.06 -23.56
C SER A 244 -17.01 20.13 -22.49
N ARG A 245 -18.10 20.06 -21.71
CA ARG A 245 -18.38 20.98 -20.59
C ARG A 245 -17.37 20.85 -19.46
N MET A 246 -17.07 19.62 -19.03
CA MET A 246 -16.06 19.38 -17.99
C MET A 246 -14.69 19.93 -18.39
N LEU A 247 -14.28 19.73 -19.66
CA LEU A 247 -12.98 20.17 -20.15
C LEU A 247 -12.80 21.69 -20.08
N VAL A 248 -13.87 22.44 -20.34
CA VAL A 248 -13.85 23.92 -20.26
C VAL A 248 -14.31 24.45 -18.90
N GLY A 249 -14.47 23.57 -17.90
CA GLY A 249 -14.82 23.95 -16.53
C GLY A 249 -16.28 24.39 -16.34
N LEU A 250 -17.19 24.00 -17.23
CA LEU A 250 -18.62 24.25 -17.08
C LEU A 250 -19.27 23.18 -16.18
N PRO A 251 -20.32 23.55 -15.43
CA PRO A 251 -21.08 22.59 -14.64
C PRO A 251 -21.73 21.53 -15.52
N VAL A 252 -21.73 20.30 -15.04
CA VAL A 252 -22.32 19.11 -15.67
C VAL A 252 -23.59 18.68 -14.95
#